data_AF-A0A6P1XZ31-F1
#
_entry.id   AF-A0A6P1XZ31-F1
#
_cell.length_a   1.000
_cell.length_b   1.000
_cell.length_c   1.000
_cell.angle_alpha   90.00
_cell.angle_beta   90.00
_cell.angle_gamma   90.00
#
_symmetry.space_group_name_H-M   'P 1'
#
loop_
_entity.id
_entity.type
_entity.pdbx_description
1 polymer ?
#
loop_
_entity_poly.entity_id
_entity_poly.type
_entity_poly.pdbx_seq_one_letter_code
_entity_poly.pdbx_strand_id
1 'polypeptide(L)'
;MTALEKMALKIARQQEKNAKKENEKREQLAAGFAFVKPVSASAKKVIQQLEAMMIDGYAKIDNTNGSFMPVVVEQVGANQISIAHYYEQNGDLMADPEIVFVKKEYSYGVEYYPIYERMSGLGSDIELVIFKNRKPKLISRLQKQAASFCTDWMRTITMQQGIGK
;
A
#
# COMPACT_ATOMS: atom_id res chain seq x y z
N MET A 1 -19.05 -13.15 -36.01
CA MET A 1 -17.69 -13.63 -35.66
C MET A 1 -17.59 -15.13 -35.85
N THR A 2 -16.71 -15.58 -36.73
CA THR A 2 -16.38 -16.99 -36.97
C THR A 2 -15.57 -17.59 -35.81
N ALA A 3 -15.43 -18.92 -35.78
CA ALA A 3 -14.61 -19.60 -34.78
C ALA A 3 -13.12 -19.18 -34.85
N LEU A 4 -12.60 -18.98 -36.07
CA LEU A 4 -11.26 -18.48 -36.34
C LEU A 4 -11.04 -17.06 -35.79
N GLU A 5 -12.00 -16.15 -36.01
CA GLU A 5 -11.92 -14.77 -35.50
C GLU A 5 -11.92 -14.73 -33.97
N LYS A 6 -12.73 -15.56 -33.30
CA LYS A 6 -12.73 -15.67 -31.84
C LYS A 6 -11.40 -16.18 -31.30
N MET A 7 -10.77 -17.14 -31.99
CA MET A 7 -9.47 -17.70 -31.60
C MET A 7 -8.35 -16.66 -31.76
N ALA A 8 -8.31 -15.96 -32.90
CA ALA A 8 -7.35 -14.89 -33.17
C ALA A 8 -7.47 -13.77 -32.12
N LEU A 9 -8.70 -13.34 -31.80
CA LEU A 9 -8.95 -12.33 -30.77
C LEU A 9 -8.46 -12.78 -29.38
N LYS A 10 -8.64 -14.06 -29.03
CA LYS A 10 -8.14 -14.61 -27.76
C LYS A 10 -6.61 -14.59 -27.70
N ILE A 11 -5.95 -14.94 -28.80
CA ILE A 11 -4.47 -14.91 -28.91
C ILE A 11 -3.96 -13.48 -28.76
N ALA A 12 -4.53 -12.53 -29.51
CA ALA A 12 -4.15 -11.12 -29.46
C ALA A 12 -4.28 -10.55 -28.03
N ARG A 13 -5.43 -10.76 -27.38
CA ARG A 13 -5.66 -10.34 -25.98
C ARG A 13 -4.66 -10.98 -25.00
N GLN A 14 -4.24 -12.21 -25.26
CA GLN A 14 -3.25 -12.88 -24.40
C GLN A 14 -1.85 -12.31 -24.61
N GLN A 15 -1.47 -12.02 -25.85
CA GLN A 15 -0.19 -11.38 -26.20
C GLN A 15 -0.10 -9.99 -25.58
N GLU A 16 -1.14 -9.17 -25.72
CA GLU A 16 -1.23 -7.85 -25.08
C GLU A 16 -1.08 -7.93 -23.55
N LYS A 17 -1.78 -8.86 -22.90
CA LYS A 17 -1.64 -9.09 -21.44
C LYS A 17 -0.23 -9.49 -21.03
N ASN A 18 0.44 -10.32 -21.83
CA ASN A 18 1.81 -10.75 -21.55
C ASN A 18 2.80 -9.60 -21.70
N ALA A 19 2.70 -8.84 -22.81
CA ALA A 19 3.53 -7.67 -23.05
C ALA A 19 3.37 -6.62 -21.95
N LYS A 20 2.13 -6.37 -21.49
CA LYS A 20 1.87 -5.47 -20.37
C LYS A 20 2.57 -5.92 -19.08
N LYS A 21 2.42 -7.20 -18.71
CA LYS A 21 3.08 -7.77 -17.51
C LYS A 21 4.61 -7.72 -17.60
N GLU A 22 5.16 -7.89 -18.79
CA GLU A 22 6.61 -7.79 -19.02
C GLU A 22 7.10 -6.36 -18.84
N ASN A 23 6.37 -5.37 -19.38
CA ASN A 23 6.69 -3.97 -19.19
C ASN A 23 6.60 -3.55 -17.70
N GLU A 24 5.54 -3.96 -16.99
CA GLU A 24 5.41 -3.73 -15.55
C GLU A 24 6.62 -4.26 -14.77
N LYS A 25 7.05 -5.50 -15.04
CA LYS A 25 8.23 -6.10 -14.40
C LYS A 25 9.51 -5.34 -14.74
N ARG A 26 9.67 -4.91 -15.99
CA ARG A 26 10.85 -4.16 -16.45
C ARG A 26 10.97 -2.82 -15.74
N GLU A 27 9.88 -2.08 -15.62
CA GLU A 27 9.86 -0.79 -14.93
C GLU A 27 10.12 -0.96 -13.42
N GLN A 28 9.51 -1.96 -12.79
CA GLN A 28 9.78 -2.29 -11.39
C GLN A 28 11.26 -2.69 -11.19
N LEU A 29 11.85 -3.45 -12.11
CA LEU A 29 13.25 -3.82 -12.06
C LEU A 29 14.16 -2.60 -12.20
N ALA A 30 13.89 -1.71 -13.15
CA ALA A 30 14.64 -0.47 -13.36
C ALA A 30 14.59 0.45 -12.12
N ALA A 31 13.43 0.51 -11.46
CA ALA A 31 13.23 1.24 -10.22
C ALA A 31 13.89 0.57 -8.99
N GLY A 32 14.27 -0.70 -9.08
CA GLY A 32 14.81 -1.51 -7.96
C GLY A 32 13.73 -2.15 -7.08
N PHE A 33 12.48 -2.18 -7.52
CA PHE A 33 11.31 -2.65 -6.79
C PHE A 33 10.79 -4.03 -7.23
N ALA A 34 11.44 -4.70 -8.19
CA ALA A 34 11.00 -6.01 -8.67
C ALA A 34 10.85 -7.08 -7.57
N PHE A 35 11.56 -6.94 -6.45
CA PHE A 35 11.51 -7.88 -5.32
C PHE A 35 10.77 -7.33 -4.10
N VAL A 36 10.35 -6.06 -4.13
CA VAL A 36 9.50 -5.46 -3.10
C VAL A 36 8.06 -5.68 -3.51
N LYS A 37 7.27 -6.35 -2.68
CA LYS A 37 5.88 -6.66 -2.99
C LYS A 37 5.01 -5.40 -2.77
N PRO A 38 4.32 -4.89 -3.80
CA PRO A 38 3.32 -3.85 -3.59
C PRO A 38 2.09 -4.43 -2.90
N VAL A 39 1.28 -3.56 -2.31
CA VAL A 39 -0.06 -3.93 -1.82
C VAL A 39 -0.95 -4.45 -2.95
N SER A 40 -2.06 -5.10 -2.60
CA SER A 40 -3.06 -5.54 -3.58
C SER A 40 -3.76 -4.35 -4.25
N ALA A 41 -4.39 -4.60 -5.41
CA ALA A 41 -5.15 -3.58 -6.12
C ALA A 41 -6.33 -3.02 -5.31
N SER A 42 -6.95 -3.83 -4.43
CA SER A 42 -8.01 -3.36 -3.53
C SER A 42 -7.45 -2.44 -2.44
N ALA A 43 -6.36 -2.84 -1.77
CA ALA A 43 -5.70 -1.99 -0.78
C ALA A 43 -5.21 -0.67 -1.39
N LYS A 44 -4.61 -0.72 -2.59
CA LYS A 44 -4.18 0.47 -3.31
C LYS A 44 -5.30 1.51 -3.46
N LYS A 45 -6.51 1.08 -3.83
CA LYS A 45 -7.66 2.00 -3.98
C LYS A 45 -8.01 2.69 -2.67
N VAL A 46 -8.00 1.95 -1.57
CA VAL A 46 -8.27 2.50 -0.22
C VAL A 46 -7.18 3.49 0.17
N ILE A 47 -5.91 3.14 -0.02
CA ILE A 47 -4.78 4.04 0.28
C ILE A 47 -4.89 5.34 -0.55
N GLN A 48 -5.27 5.25 -1.83
CA GLN A 48 -5.49 6.43 -2.68
C GLN A 48 -6.65 7.30 -2.20
N GLN A 49 -7.74 6.69 -1.70
CA GLN A 49 -8.86 7.42 -1.11
C GLN A 49 -8.44 8.11 0.19
N LEU A 50 -7.71 7.42 1.05
CA LEU A 50 -7.16 7.98 2.29
C LEU A 50 -6.20 9.13 2.01
N GLU A 51 -5.30 8.97 1.03
CA GLU A 51 -4.39 10.04 0.58
C GLU A 51 -5.15 11.26 0.08
N ALA A 52 -6.24 11.07 -0.68
CA ALA A 52 -7.06 12.16 -1.20
C ALA A 52 -7.87 12.91 -0.12
N MET A 53 -8.04 12.32 1.06
CA MET A 53 -8.68 12.98 2.21
C MET A 53 -7.72 13.88 2.99
N MET A 54 -6.40 13.80 2.73
CA MET A 54 -5.43 14.65 3.41
C MET A 54 -5.58 16.12 3.00
N ILE A 55 -5.47 16.99 4.00
CA ILE A 55 -5.32 18.44 3.84
C ILE A 55 -3.96 18.79 4.42
N ASP A 56 -3.12 19.46 3.62
CA ASP A 56 -1.75 19.82 4.00
C ASP A 56 -0.92 18.64 4.53
N GLY A 57 -1.12 17.46 3.92
CA GLY A 57 -0.36 16.25 4.25
C GLY A 57 -0.85 15.49 5.48
N TYR A 58 -2.05 15.80 6.00
CA TYR A 58 -2.61 15.15 7.17
C TYR A 58 -4.12 14.88 7.02
N ALA A 59 -4.59 13.72 7.51
CA ALA A 59 -5.99 13.46 7.77
C ALA A 59 -6.18 12.59 9.02
N LYS A 60 -7.24 12.88 9.78
CA LYS A 60 -7.79 12.00 10.81
C LYS A 60 -9.24 11.68 10.47
N ILE A 61 -9.54 10.41 10.25
CA ILE A 61 -10.86 9.93 9.90
C ILE A 61 -11.47 9.22 11.10
N ASP A 62 -12.54 9.78 11.65
CA ASP A 62 -13.38 9.16 12.68
C ASP A 62 -14.85 9.31 12.32
N ASN A 63 -15.36 8.39 11.49
CA ASN A 63 -16.76 8.36 11.09
C ASN A 63 -17.63 7.54 12.05
N THR A 64 -17.07 7.12 13.19
CA THR A 64 -17.66 6.09 14.06
C THR A 64 -18.01 6.63 15.44
N ASN A 65 -17.80 7.93 15.66
CA ASN A 65 -17.97 8.61 16.94
C ASN A 65 -17.25 7.85 18.08
N GLY A 66 -16.03 7.38 17.81
CA GLY A 66 -15.22 6.63 18.77
C GLY A 66 -15.59 5.16 18.97
N SER A 67 -16.53 4.59 18.20
CA SER A 67 -16.81 3.14 18.26
C SER A 67 -15.61 2.31 17.78
N PHE A 68 -14.82 2.87 16.87
CA PHE A 68 -13.54 2.32 16.42
C PHE A 68 -12.46 3.39 16.53
N MET A 69 -11.19 2.95 16.60
CA MET A 69 -10.06 3.88 16.57
C MET A 69 -10.06 4.68 15.26
N PRO A 70 -9.85 6.00 15.32
CA PRO A 70 -9.67 6.82 14.13
C PRO A 70 -8.51 6.31 13.27
N VAL A 71 -8.59 6.49 11.96
CA VAL A 71 -7.46 6.29 11.06
C VAL A 71 -6.75 7.61 10.88
N VAL A 72 -5.45 7.63 11.15
CA VAL A 72 -4.57 8.78 10.90
C VAL A 72 -3.75 8.48 9.64
N VAL A 73 -3.67 9.46 8.75
CA VAL A 73 -2.93 9.38 7.48
C VAL A 73 -2.05 10.61 7.36
N GLU A 74 -0.75 10.41 7.16
CA GLU A 74 0.23 11.49 7.22
C GLU A 74 1.28 11.37 6.12
N GLN A 75 1.63 12.48 5.50
CA GLN A 75 2.79 12.56 4.62
C GLN A 75 4.07 12.68 5.46
N VAL A 76 4.78 11.57 5.60
CA VAL A 76 6.03 11.49 6.39
C VAL A 76 7.30 11.66 5.54
N GLY A 77 7.14 11.87 4.23
CA GLY A 77 8.23 12.18 3.31
C GLY A 77 7.72 12.53 1.91
N ALA A 78 8.63 12.92 1.00
CA ALA A 78 8.26 13.40 -0.33
C ALA A 78 7.37 12.41 -1.13
N ASN A 79 7.55 11.12 -0.91
CA ASN A 79 6.75 10.05 -1.51
C ASN A 79 6.42 8.96 -0.49
N GLN A 80 6.28 9.34 0.79
CA GLN A 80 6.01 8.41 1.88
C GLN A 80 4.75 8.83 2.63
N ILE A 81 3.90 7.85 2.90
CA ILE A 81 2.62 8.04 3.58
C ILE A 81 2.59 7.06 4.75
N SER A 82 2.36 7.57 5.95
CA SER A 82 2.03 6.76 7.12
C SER A 82 0.51 6.59 7.20
N ILE A 83 0.07 5.38 7.52
CA ILE A 83 -1.30 5.09 7.94
C ILE A 83 -1.19 4.46 9.32
N ALA A 84 -1.96 4.95 10.29
CA ALA A 84 -1.88 4.48 11.66
C ALA A 84 -3.22 4.50 12.39
N HIS A 85 -3.34 3.62 13.38
CA HIS A 85 -4.25 3.81 14.50
C HIS A 85 -3.42 4.08 15.76
N TYR A 86 -3.97 4.89 16.66
CA TYR A 86 -3.38 5.15 17.97
C TYR A 86 -4.40 4.89 19.07
N TYR A 87 -3.95 4.21 20.12
CA TYR A 87 -4.64 4.15 21.41
C TYR A 87 -3.77 4.83 22.48
N GLU A 88 -4.37 5.20 23.61
CA GLU A 88 -3.62 5.78 24.74
C GLU A 88 -3.27 4.70 25.77
N GLN A 89 -2.02 4.69 26.22
CA GLN A 89 -1.57 3.85 27.33
C GLN A 89 -0.66 4.65 28.25
N ASN A 90 -1.05 4.78 29.52
CA ASN A 90 -0.30 5.59 30.51
C ASN A 90 -0.07 7.05 30.07
N GLY A 91 -0.97 7.62 29.25
CA GLY A 91 -0.83 8.96 28.68
C GLY A 91 -0.02 9.04 27.39
N ASP A 92 0.59 7.95 26.93
CA ASP A 92 1.32 7.89 25.67
C ASP A 92 0.43 7.39 24.52
N LEU A 93 0.60 7.98 23.33
CA LEU A 93 -0.01 7.47 22.10
C LEU A 93 0.77 6.27 21.57
N MET A 94 0.07 5.16 21.41
CA MET A 94 0.63 3.86 21.04
C MET A 94 0.09 3.43 19.67
N ALA A 95 0.99 3.22 18.70
CA ALA A 95 0.62 2.76 17.35
C ALA A 95 0.10 1.31 17.35
N ASP A 96 -1.05 1.05 16.70
CA ASP A 96 -1.69 -0.28 16.59
C ASP A 96 -2.50 -0.52 15.28
N PRO A 97 -1.86 -0.87 14.17
CA PRO A 97 -0.45 -0.63 13.84
C PRO A 97 -0.25 0.75 13.19
N GLU A 98 1.02 1.10 12.97
CA GLU A 98 1.46 2.10 11.97
C GLU A 98 2.20 1.39 10.83
N ILE A 99 1.87 1.72 9.58
CA ILE A 99 2.60 1.27 8.38
C ILE A 99 2.96 2.47 7.52
N VAL A 100 4.24 2.60 7.19
CA VAL A 100 4.69 3.59 6.20
C VAL A 100 4.81 2.93 4.84
N PHE A 101 4.21 3.56 3.84
CA PHE A 101 4.26 3.16 2.45
C PHE A 101 5.14 4.11 1.65
N VAL A 102 5.97 3.57 0.76
CA VAL A 102 6.55 4.36 -0.32
C VAL A 102 5.64 4.32 -1.55
N LYS A 103 5.28 5.50 -2.06
CA LYS A 103 4.54 5.69 -3.31
C LYS A 103 5.51 5.69 -4.49
N LYS A 104 5.19 4.92 -5.52
CA LYS A 104 5.92 4.88 -6.79
C LYS A 104 4.98 5.05 -7.97
N GLU A 105 5.36 5.92 -8.87
CA GLU A 105 4.68 6.13 -10.14
C GLU A 105 5.39 5.34 -11.25
N TYR A 106 4.60 4.65 -12.05
CA TYR A 106 5.01 3.89 -13.22
C TYR A 106 4.12 4.27 -14.41
N SER A 107 4.50 3.88 -15.63
CA SER A 107 3.69 4.17 -16.82
C SER A 107 2.28 3.54 -16.76
N TYR A 108 2.13 2.46 -16.01
CA TYR A 108 0.88 1.73 -15.83
C TYR A 108 0.07 2.17 -14.61
N GLY A 109 0.57 3.15 -13.85
CA GLY A 109 -0.10 3.72 -12.69
C GLY A 109 0.77 3.77 -11.43
N VAL A 110 0.12 4.06 -10.30
CA VAL A 110 0.77 4.16 -8.99
C VAL A 110 0.79 2.80 -8.30
N GLU A 111 1.85 2.53 -7.54
CA GLU A 111 1.93 1.43 -6.59
C GLU A 111 2.42 1.93 -5.21
N TYR A 112 1.96 1.25 -4.16
CA TYR A 112 2.36 1.51 -2.77
C TYR A 112 3.03 0.27 -2.20
N TYR A 113 4.16 0.46 -1.55
CA TYR A 113 4.94 -0.63 -0.95
C TYR A 113 5.13 -0.35 0.53
N PRO A 114 4.72 -1.26 1.45
CA PRO A 114 5.02 -1.09 2.86
C PRO A 114 6.53 -1.21 3.07
N ILE A 115 7.12 -0.22 3.74
CA ILE A 115 8.57 -0.10 3.97
C ILE A 115 8.94 -0.07 5.45
N TYR A 116 7.98 0.18 6.33
CA TYR A 116 8.15 0.20 7.78
C TYR A 116 6.85 -0.20 8.46
N GLU A 117 6.97 -0.87 9.59
CA GLU A 117 5.86 -1.27 10.45
C GLU A 117 6.21 -1.03 11.91
N ARG A 118 5.26 -0.46 12.66
CA ARG A 118 5.34 -0.30 14.11
C ARG A 118 4.09 -0.83 14.79
N MET A 119 4.32 -1.57 15.88
CA MET A 119 3.30 -2.09 16.77
C MET A 119 3.74 -1.86 18.20
N SER A 120 3.26 -0.77 18.80
CA SER A 120 3.79 -0.27 20.08
C SER A 120 3.45 -1.20 21.24
N GLY A 121 2.26 -1.81 21.23
CA GLY A 121 1.86 -2.79 22.25
C GLY A 121 2.73 -4.06 22.28
N LEU A 122 3.46 -4.35 21.20
CA LEU A 122 4.42 -5.45 21.12
C LEU A 122 5.87 -5.00 21.24
N GLY A 123 6.13 -3.70 21.42
CA GLY A 123 7.48 -3.13 21.37
C GLY A 123 8.19 -3.39 20.03
N SER A 124 7.44 -3.52 18.94
CA SER A 124 7.95 -3.89 17.63
C SER A 124 8.07 -2.68 16.71
N ASP A 125 9.24 -2.54 16.11
CA ASP A 125 9.59 -1.56 15.10
C ASP A 125 10.45 -2.27 14.04
N ILE A 126 9.98 -2.31 12.79
CA ILE A 126 10.57 -3.12 11.73
C ILE A 126 10.74 -2.30 10.46
N GLU A 127 12.00 -2.09 10.06
CA GLU A 127 12.34 -1.66 8.70
C GLU A 127 12.13 -2.81 7.71
N LEU A 128 11.05 -2.75 6.93
CA LEU A 128 10.74 -3.76 5.92
C LEU A 128 11.63 -3.61 4.68
N VAL A 129 12.04 -2.37 4.36
CA VAL A 129 12.92 -2.05 3.24
C VAL A 129 13.95 -1.01 3.64
N ILE A 130 15.22 -1.36 3.52
CA ILE A 130 16.34 -0.43 3.75
C ILE A 130 16.80 0.11 2.39
N PHE A 131 16.86 1.44 2.28
CA PHE A 131 17.25 2.12 1.06
C PHE A 131 18.73 2.51 1.06
N LYS A 132 19.39 2.39 -0.10
CA LYS A 132 20.70 3.00 -0.38
C LYS A 132 20.61 3.74 -1.71
N ASN A 133 20.99 5.02 -1.72
CA ASN A 133 20.88 5.88 -2.91
C ASN A 133 19.47 5.84 -3.55
N ARG A 134 18.43 5.91 -2.71
CA ARG A 134 16.99 5.86 -3.09
C ARG A 134 16.53 4.56 -3.78
N LYS A 135 17.35 3.50 -3.76
CA LYS A 135 16.98 2.17 -4.25
C LYS A 135 16.89 1.18 -3.09
N PRO A 136 15.93 0.24 -3.09
CA PRO A 136 15.90 -0.85 -2.13
C PRO A 136 17.24 -1.61 -2.13
N LYS A 137 17.85 -1.76 -0.96
CA LYS A 137 19.13 -2.46 -0.77
C LYS A 137 18.95 -3.75 0.02
N LEU A 138 18.16 -3.71 1.08
CA LEU A 138 17.78 -4.87 1.87
C LEU A 138 16.26 -4.91 1.97
N ILE A 139 15.69 -6.11 1.85
CA ILE A 139 14.26 -6.35 1.92
C ILE A 139 14.04 -7.42 2.98
N SER A 140 13.32 -7.07 4.04
CA SER A 140 12.97 -8.01 5.10
C SER A 140 12.15 -9.18 4.54
N ARG A 141 12.33 -10.36 5.12
CA ARG A 141 11.48 -11.54 4.79
C ARG A 141 10.01 -11.28 5.12
N LEU A 142 9.74 -10.36 6.05
CA LEU A 142 8.39 -9.96 6.46
C LEU A 142 7.73 -8.99 5.46
N GLN A 143 8.47 -8.36 4.54
CA GLN A 143 7.92 -7.35 3.62
C GLN A 143 6.74 -7.88 2.79
N LYS A 144 6.82 -9.14 2.33
CA LYS A 144 5.71 -9.78 1.61
C LYS A 144 4.49 -10.03 2.51
N GLN A 145 4.72 -10.39 3.76
CA GLN A 145 3.66 -10.62 4.73
C GLN A 145 2.97 -9.31 5.10
N ALA A 146 3.74 -8.24 5.34
CA ALA A 146 3.22 -6.89 5.56
C ALA A 146 2.33 -6.43 4.39
N ALA A 147 2.74 -6.65 3.13
CA ALA A 147 1.92 -6.32 1.96
C ALA A 147 0.60 -7.11 1.91
N SER A 148 0.60 -8.38 2.32
CA SER A 148 -0.62 -9.19 2.46
C SER A 148 -1.50 -8.70 3.60
N PHE A 149 -0.92 -8.43 4.77
CA PHE A 149 -1.62 -7.86 5.93
C PHE A 149 -2.34 -6.56 5.57
N CYS A 150 -1.67 -5.65 4.85
CA CYS A 150 -2.27 -4.40 4.38
C CYS A 150 -3.51 -4.63 3.51
N THR A 151 -3.63 -5.76 2.81
CA THR A 151 -4.84 -6.08 2.04
C THR A 151 -6.06 -6.27 2.92
N ASP A 152 -5.89 -7.00 4.02
CA ASP A 152 -6.96 -7.24 4.98
C ASP A 152 -7.22 -6.01 5.83
N TRP A 153 -6.17 -5.32 6.26
CA TRP A 153 -6.28 -4.13 7.08
C TRP A 153 -6.98 -2.98 6.36
N MET A 154 -6.64 -2.69 5.10
CA MET A 154 -7.34 -1.66 4.31
C MET A 154 -8.84 -1.98 4.15
N ARG A 155 -9.20 -3.26 4.04
CA ARG A 155 -10.60 -3.70 4.02
C ARG A 155 -11.27 -3.43 5.36
N THR A 156 -10.60 -3.72 6.47
CA THR A 156 -11.10 -3.41 7.82
C THR A 156 -11.31 -1.92 8.04
N ILE A 157 -10.35 -1.08 7.65
CA ILE A 157 -10.48 0.39 7.71
C ILE A 157 -11.71 0.86 6.93
N THR A 158 -11.88 0.35 5.72
CA THR A 158 -13.05 0.66 4.87
C THR A 158 -14.36 0.33 5.59
N MET A 159 -14.43 -0.85 6.21
CA MET A 159 -15.62 -1.30 6.95
C MET A 159 -15.88 -0.47 8.21
N GLN A 160 -14.84 -0.23 9.02
CA GLN A 160 -14.94 0.50 10.28
C GLN A 160 -15.31 1.96 10.03
N GLN A 161 -14.57 2.63 9.14
CA GLN A 161 -14.71 4.07 8.89
C GLN A 161 -15.75 4.39 7.80
N GLY A 162 -16.42 3.39 7.22
CA GLY A 162 -17.43 3.61 6.18
C GLY A 162 -16.91 4.30 4.91
N ILE A 163 -15.62 4.14 4.61
CA ILE A 163 -14.95 4.74 3.44
C ILE A 163 -15.27 3.90 2.20
N GLY A 164 -15.33 4.50 1.01
CA GLY A 164 -15.45 3.75 -0.24
C GLY A 164 -16.84 3.17 -0.57
N LYS A 165 -17.89 3.72 0.05
CA LYS A 165 -19.27 3.59 -0.45
C LYS A 165 -19.52 4.51 -1.64
#